data_AF-A0A1J5DTB0-F1
#
_entry.id   AF-A0A1J5DTB0-F1
#
_cell.length_a   1.000
_cell.length_b   1.000
_cell.length_c   1.000
_cell.angle_alpha   90.00
_cell.angle_beta   90.00
_cell.angle_gamma   90.00
#
_symmetry.space_group_name_H-M   'P 1'
#
loop_
_entity.id
_entity.type
_entity.pdbx_description
1 polymer ?
#
loop_
_entity_poly.entity_id
_entity_poly.type
_entity_poly.pdbx_seq_one_letter_code
_entity_poly.pdbx_strand_id
1 'polypeptide(L)'
;MGKRNKLRGHYCWVCGRQQSSERFSGKGHTRHICRACSKLGAVELAYLQNLRNLERCVTWEGFIRRKQRAQFETFLQHDDPRVRAAAEDLKRADSENRERSRAEWEADELAADEAGLDGENDDGCPF
;
A
#
# COMPACT_ATOMS: atom_id res chain seq x y z
N MET A 1 -28.46 -20.21 -32.11
CA MET A 1 -27.15 -19.52 -32.17
C MET A 1 -26.53 -19.51 -30.78
N GLY A 2 -25.54 -20.37 -30.52
CA GLY A 2 -24.94 -20.51 -29.20
C GLY A 2 -24.15 -19.27 -28.80
N LYS A 3 -24.51 -18.66 -27.67
CA LYS A 3 -23.67 -17.66 -26.99
C LYS A 3 -22.39 -18.38 -26.54
N ARG A 4 -21.34 -18.34 -27.37
CA ARG A 4 -19.99 -18.71 -26.92
C ARG A 4 -19.61 -17.70 -25.85
N ASN A 5 -19.75 -18.09 -24.58
CA ASN A 5 -19.23 -17.34 -23.44
C ASN A 5 -17.76 -17.04 -23.73
N LYS A 6 -17.44 -15.76 -23.95
CA LYS A 6 -16.07 -15.27 -24.11
C LYS A 6 -15.26 -15.85 -22.95
N LEU A 7 -14.32 -16.76 -23.24
CA LEU A 7 -13.38 -17.24 -22.22
C LEU A 7 -12.73 -16.01 -21.61
N ARG A 8 -13.10 -15.73 -20.36
CA ARG A 8 -12.58 -14.59 -19.60
C ARG A 8 -11.07 -14.83 -19.48
N GLY A 9 -10.27 -13.87 -19.91
CA GLY A 9 -8.82 -13.94 -19.77
C GLY A 9 -8.40 -14.17 -18.31
N HIS A 10 -7.15 -14.58 -18.09
CA HIS A 10 -6.56 -14.70 -16.76
C HIS A 10 -5.71 -13.47 -16.43
N TYR A 11 -5.74 -13.09 -15.16
CA TYR A 11 -4.97 -11.96 -14.65
C TYR A 11 -3.58 -12.44 -14.27
N CYS A 12 -2.55 -11.74 -14.76
CA CYS A 12 -1.18 -12.00 -14.35
C CYS A 12 -0.80 -11.09 -13.18
N TRP A 13 -0.46 -11.68 -12.03
CA TRP A 13 -0.10 -10.88 -10.85
C TRP A 13 1.25 -10.16 -11.01
N VAL A 14 2.15 -10.69 -11.84
CA VAL A 14 3.47 -10.08 -12.05
C VAL A 14 3.39 -8.78 -12.85
N CYS A 15 2.67 -8.78 -13.98
CA CYS A 15 2.57 -7.58 -14.84
C CYS A 15 1.25 -6.80 -14.70
N GLY A 16 0.31 -7.28 -13.89
CA GLY A 16 -0.98 -6.63 -13.66
C GLY A 16 -1.95 -6.65 -14.85
N ARG A 17 -1.66 -7.39 -15.93
CA ARG A 17 -2.51 -7.41 -17.15
C ARG A 17 -3.44 -8.62 -17.18
N GLN A 18 -4.68 -8.37 -17.65
CA GLN A 18 -5.61 -9.43 -18.10
C GLN A 18 -5.16 -9.93 -19.47
N GLN A 19 -4.87 -11.22 -19.62
CA GLN A 19 -4.42 -11.81 -20.88
C GLN A 19 -5.26 -13.03 -21.27
N SER A 20 -5.30 -13.36 -22.57
CA SER A 20 -5.99 -14.56 -23.05
C SER A 20 -5.42 -15.83 -22.44
N SER A 21 -6.23 -16.88 -22.30
CA SER A 21 -5.81 -18.14 -21.67
C SER A 21 -4.60 -18.79 -22.36
N GLU A 22 -4.46 -18.62 -23.67
CA GLU A 22 -3.30 -19.06 -24.47
C GLU A 22 -1.97 -18.39 -24.06
N ARG A 23 -2.03 -17.21 -23.41
CA ARG A 23 -0.85 -16.48 -22.90
C ARG A 23 -0.39 -17.05 -21.56
N PHE A 24 -1.12 -18.00 -20.99
CA PHE A 24 -0.75 -18.78 -19.82
C PHE A 24 -0.47 -20.21 -20.27
N SER A 25 0.54 -20.85 -19.68
CA SER A 25 0.92 -22.21 -20.06
C SER A 25 1.42 -23.00 -18.85
N GLY A 26 0.98 -24.25 -18.73
CA GLY A 26 1.49 -25.21 -17.74
C GLY A 26 1.54 -24.64 -16.32
N LYS A 27 2.71 -24.76 -15.66
CA LYS A 27 2.95 -24.28 -14.28
C LYS A 27 2.71 -22.78 -14.07
N GLY A 28 2.84 -21.95 -15.11
CA GLY A 28 2.56 -20.52 -15.04
C GLY A 28 1.06 -20.22 -14.87
N HIS A 29 0.20 -21.06 -15.45
CA HIS A 29 -1.26 -20.90 -15.35
C HIS A 29 -1.76 -21.07 -13.92
N THR A 30 -1.34 -22.13 -13.23
CA THR A 30 -1.68 -22.38 -11.80
C THR A 30 -1.18 -21.27 -10.89
N ARG A 31 -0.05 -20.64 -11.22
CA ARG A 31 0.53 -19.54 -10.42
C ARG A 31 -0.01 -18.16 -10.82
N HIS A 32 -0.93 -18.08 -11.77
CA HIS A 32 -1.43 -16.82 -12.33
C HIS A 32 -0.30 -15.93 -12.89
N ILE A 33 0.68 -16.55 -13.57
CA ILE A 33 1.83 -15.89 -14.22
C ILE A 33 1.75 -16.15 -15.72
N CYS A 34 1.69 -15.10 -16.53
CA CYS A 34 1.70 -15.24 -17.98
C CYS A 34 3.05 -15.77 -18.49
N ARG A 35 3.06 -16.36 -19.68
CA ARG A 35 4.24 -16.97 -20.31
C ARG A 35 5.41 -16.00 -20.50
N ALA A 36 5.13 -14.70 -20.62
CA ALA A 36 6.19 -13.69 -20.69
C ALA A 36 6.85 -13.50 -19.31
N CYS A 37 6.05 -13.31 -18.26
CA CYS A 37 6.55 -13.14 -16.90
C CYS A 37 7.10 -14.43 -16.29
N SER A 38 6.68 -15.61 -16.76
CA SER A 38 7.22 -16.88 -16.27
C SER A 38 8.68 -17.10 -16.68
N LYS A 39 9.21 -16.26 -17.59
CA LYS A 39 10.63 -16.25 -17.97
C LYS A 39 11.50 -15.48 -16.98
N LEU A 40 10.90 -14.68 -16.09
CA LEU A 40 11.63 -14.06 -14.99
C LEU A 40 12.13 -15.19 -14.09
N GLY A 41 13.43 -15.19 -13.78
CA GLY A 41 14.03 -16.22 -12.93
C GLY A 41 13.37 -16.31 -11.57
N ALA A 42 13.60 -17.43 -10.86
CA ALA A 42 12.98 -17.67 -9.55
C ALA A 42 13.29 -16.56 -8.53
N VAL A 43 14.52 -16.04 -8.55
CA VAL A 43 14.97 -14.93 -7.67
C VAL A 43 14.14 -13.67 -7.89
N GLU A 44 13.92 -13.31 -9.16
CA GLU A 44 13.19 -12.08 -9.49
C GLU A 44 11.68 -12.23 -9.19
N LEU A 45 11.11 -13.40 -9.46
CA LEU A 45 9.72 -13.67 -9.07
C LEU A 45 9.53 -13.66 -7.55
N ALA A 46 10.51 -14.15 -6.78
CA ALA A 46 10.46 -14.10 -5.32
C ALA A 46 10.52 -12.66 -4.81
N TYR A 47 11.40 -11.83 -5.37
CA TYR A 47 11.48 -10.40 -5.07
C TYR A 47 10.15 -9.69 -5.31
N LEU A 48 9.55 -9.85 -6.50
CA LEU A 48 8.26 -9.23 -6.85
C LEU A 48 7.12 -9.73 -5.95
N GLN A 49 7.14 -11.00 -5.56
CA GLN A 49 6.17 -11.55 -4.62
C GLN A 49 6.32 -10.92 -3.23
N ASN A 50 7.55 -10.71 -2.78
CA ASN A 50 7.84 -10.07 -1.50
C ASN A 50 7.43 -8.60 -1.49
N LEU A 51 7.72 -7.84 -2.55
CA LEU A 51 7.22 -6.47 -2.69
C LEU A 51 5.70 -6.40 -2.61
N ARG A 52 5.00 -7.26 -3.35
CA ARG A 52 3.53 -7.35 -3.28
C ARG A 52 3.03 -7.69 -1.87
N ASN A 53 3.73 -8.56 -1.14
CA ASN A 53 3.35 -8.89 0.23
C ASN A 53 3.60 -7.71 1.18
N LEU A 54 4.70 -6.98 0.98
CA LEU A 54 5.05 -5.77 1.72
C LEU A 54 4.03 -4.65 1.51
N GLU A 55 3.59 -4.43 0.26
CA GLU A 55 2.52 -3.48 -0.09
C GLU A 55 1.20 -3.78 0.64
N ARG A 56 0.92 -5.05 0.93
CA ARG A 56 -0.30 -5.44 1.68
C ARG A 56 -0.22 -5.09 3.16
N CYS A 57 0.97 -4.86 3.70
CA CYS A 57 1.20 -4.44 5.09
C CYS A 57 0.86 -2.97 5.33
N VAL A 58 0.84 -2.15 4.28
CA VAL A 58 0.55 -0.73 4.35
C VAL A 58 -0.90 -0.41 3.93
N THR A 59 -1.43 0.71 4.40
CA THR A 59 -2.66 1.31 3.88
C THR A 59 -2.33 2.11 2.62
N TRP A 60 -3.38 2.49 1.88
CA TRP A 60 -3.23 3.39 0.73
C TRP A 60 -2.71 4.79 1.15
N GLU A 61 -2.92 5.18 2.42
CA GLU A 61 -2.41 6.41 3.05
C GLU A 61 -0.95 6.27 3.53
N GLY A 62 -0.31 5.12 3.32
CA GLY A 62 1.07 4.89 3.70
C GLY A 62 1.27 4.50 5.17
N PHE A 63 0.22 4.11 5.90
CA PHE A 63 0.36 3.66 7.29
C PHE A 63 0.54 2.14 7.40
N ILE A 64 1.49 1.70 8.20
CA ILE A 64 1.66 0.27 8.51
C ILE A 64 0.51 -0.20 9.40
N ARG A 65 -0.24 -1.19 8.92
CA ARG A 65 -1.40 -1.74 9.63
C ARG A 65 -0.96 -2.44 10.90
N ARG A 66 -1.57 -2.11 12.05
CA ARG A 66 -1.26 -2.71 13.36
C ARG A 66 -1.21 -4.24 13.34
N LYS A 67 -2.22 -4.87 12.70
CA LYS A 67 -2.33 -6.34 12.57
C LYS A 67 -1.21 -6.98 11.73
N GLN A 68 -0.52 -6.21 10.90
CA GLN A 68 0.53 -6.72 10.01
C GLN A 68 1.94 -6.33 10.46
N ARG A 69 2.12 -5.71 11.63
CA ARG A 69 3.44 -5.29 12.14
C ARG A 69 4.42 -6.46 12.29
N ALA A 70 3.99 -7.56 12.88
CA ALA A 70 4.83 -8.76 13.02
C ALA A 70 5.27 -9.31 11.66
N GLN A 71 4.37 -9.29 10.66
CA GLN A 71 4.74 -9.68 9.30
C GLN A 71 5.68 -8.65 8.65
N PHE A 72 5.48 -7.36 8.90
CA PHE A 72 6.33 -6.30 8.36
C PHE A 72 7.77 -6.40 8.89
N GLU A 73 7.93 -6.74 10.18
CA GLU A 73 9.24 -6.91 10.81
C GLU A 73 10.06 -8.02 10.15
N THR A 74 9.44 -9.07 9.61
CA THR A 74 10.18 -10.11 8.88
C THR A 74 10.80 -9.57 7.58
N PHE A 75 10.17 -8.58 6.93
CA PHE A 75 10.74 -7.95 5.73
C PHE A 75 11.94 -7.06 6.04
N LEU A 76 12.00 -6.44 7.22
CA LEU A 76 13.18 -5.69 7.68
C LEU A 76 14.40 -6.60 7.92
N GLN A 77 14.17 -7.88 8.19
CA GLN A 77 15.21 -8.88 8.43
C GLN A 77 15.43 -9.81 7.22
N HIS A 78 14.82 -9.51 6.08
CA HIS A 78 14.86 -10.38 4.91
C HIS A 78 16.26 -10.44 4.28
N ASP A 79 16.64 -11.61 3.74
CA ASP A 79 17.97 -11.86 3.15
C ASP A 79 18.25 -10.98 1.92
N ASP A 80 17.27 -10.85 1.01
CA ASP A 80 17.38 -9.97 -0.17
C ASP A 80 17.44 -8.49 0.25
N PRO A 81 18.57 -7.79 0.01
CA PRO A 81 18.76 -6.40 0.42
C PRO A 81 17.75 -5.44 -0.24
N ARG A 82 17.22 -5.78 -1.42
CA ARG A 82 16.23 -4.95 -2.11
C ARG A 82 14.89 -4.94 -1.36
N VAL A 83 14.50 -6.09 -0.80
CA VAL A 83 13.27 -6.20 0.01
C VAL A 83 13.43 -5.43 1.31
N ARG A 84 14.60 -5.57 1.95
CA ARG A 84 14.90 -4.86 3.19
C ARG A 84 14.90 -3.34 3.00
N ALA A 85 15.57 -2.84 1.97
CA ALA A 85 15.57 -1.42 1.64
C ALA A 85 14.15 -0.88 1.40
N ALA A 86 13.32 -1.60 0.65
CA ALA A 86 11.93 -1.22 0.43
C ALA A 86 11.11 -1.18 1.74
N ALA A 87 11.35 -2.12 2.66
CA ALA A 87 10.71 -2.13 3.97
C ALA A 87 11.18 -0.97 4.86
N GLU A 88 12.47 -0.64 4.84
CA GLU A 88 13.01 0.52 5.56
C GLU A 88 12.41 1.83 5.06
N ASP A 89 12.30 2.00 3.73
CA ASP A 89 11.67 3.16 3.10
C ASP A 89 10.22 3.35 3.56
N LEU A 90 9.43 2.26 3.55
CA LEU A 90 8.05 2.29 4.04
C LEU A 90 7.96 2.59 5.53
N LYS A 91 8.88 2.08 6.35
CA LYS A 91 8.91 2.35 7.79
C LYS A 91 9.20 3.82 8.08
N ARG A 92 10.13 4.42 7.32
CA ARG A 92 10.43 5.85 7.39
C ARG A 92 9.21 6.68 6.99
N ALA A 93 8.61 6.40 5.84
CA ALA A 93 7.41 7.09 5.38
C ALA A 93 6.23 6.97 6.37
N ASP A 94 6.07 5.82 7.02
CA ASP A 94 5.05 5.61 8.05
C ASP A 94 5.30 6.45 9.32
N SER A 95 6.57 6.68 9.70
CA SER A 95 6.90 7.60 10.81
C SER A 95 6.58 9.04 10.43
N GLU A 96 7.07 9.48 9.27
CA GLU A 96 6.87 10.83 8.74
C GLU A 96 5.38 11.14 8.57
N ASN A 97 4.57 10.19 8.08
CA ASN A 97 3.13 10.36 7.95
C ASN A 97 2.45 10.50 9.31
N ARG A 98 2.86 9.73 10.33
CA ARG A 98 2.28 9.87 11.68
C ARG A 98 2.67 11.17 12.34
N GLU A 99 3.90 11.63 12.15
CA GLU A 99 4.36 12.93 12.63
C GLU A 99 3.59 14.05 11.97
N ARG A 100 3.46 14.03 10.64
CA ARG A 100 2.67 15.01 9.89
C ARG A 100 1.22 15.04 10.34
N SER A 101 0.55 13.89 10.43
CA SER A 101 -0.86 13.86 10.87
C SER A 101 -1.06 14.32 12.32
N ARG A 102 -0.06 14.14 13.20
CA ARG A 102 -0.11 14.74 14.55
C ARG A 102 0.04 16.25 14.50
N ALA A 103 1.02 16.75 13.75
CA ALA A 103 1.26 18.18 13.59
C ALA A 103 0.06 18.89 12.94
N GLU A 104 -0.59 18.27 11.95
CA GLU A 104 -1.83 18.78 11.35
C GLU A 104 -2.94 18.89 12.39
N TRP A 105 -3.14 17.86 13.22
CA TRP A 105 -4.16 17.88 14.26
C TRP A 105 -3.87 18.93 15.35
N GLU A 106 -2.62 19.03 15.80
CA GLU A 106 -2.18 20.06 16.76
C GLU A 106 -2.37 21.48 16.19
N ALA A 107 -2.11 21.68 14.91
CA ALA A 107 -2.33 22.96 14.24
C ALA A 107 -3.82 23.30 14.12
N ASP A 108 -4.66 22.32 13.80
CA ASP A 108 -6.12 22.49 13.75
C ASP A 108 -6.70 22.81 15.15
N GLU A 109 -6.19 22.16 16.21
CA GLU A 109 -6.57 22.46 17.61
C GLU A 109 -6.16 23.88 18.01
N LEU A 110 -4.93 24.28 17.71
CA LEU A 110 -4.45 25.65 17.97
C LEU A 110 -5.28 26.69 17.22
N ALA A 111 -5.59 26.44 15.94
CA ALA A 111 -6.43 27.34 15.15
C ALA A 111 -7.86 27.46 15.70
N ALA A 112 -8.41 26.36 16.24
CA ALA A 112 -9.72 26.36 16.87
C ALA A 112 -9.72 27.13 18.21
N ASP A 113 -8.67 26.98 19.02
CA ASP A 113 -8.48 27.72 20.26
C ASP A 113 -8.30 29.23 19.98
N GLU A 114 -7.48 29.60 18.98
CA GLU A 114 -7.32 30.99 18.55
C GLU A 114 -8.65 31.60 18.08
N ALA A 115 -9.40 30.88 17.22
CA ALA A 115 -10.71 31.34 16.75
C ALA A 115 -11.78 31.39 17.87
N GLY A 116 -11.60 30.62 18.95
CA GLY A 116 -12.46 30.62 20.13
C GLY A 116 -12.22 31.79 21.09
N LEU A 117 -11.08 32.47 20.99
CA LEU A 117 -10.71 33.62 21.83
C LEU A 117 -11.17 34.97 21.25
N ASP A 118 -11.71 34.99 20.03
CA ASP A 118 -12.24 36.20 19.37
C ASP A 118 -13.68 36.56 19.79
N GLY A 119 -14.16 35.99 20.90
CA GLY A 119 -15.57 36.04 21.34
C GLY A 119 -15.86 36.86 22.61
N GLU A 120 -14.94 37.69 23.11
CA GLU A 120 -15.19 38.53 24.30
C GLU A 120 -14.82 40.00 24.05
N ASN A 121 -15.83 40.79 23.65
CA ASN A 121 -16.05 42.24 23.83
C ASN A 121 -17.50 42.48 23.35
N ASP A 122 -18.48 43.02 24.07
CA ASP A 122 -18.54 44.02 25.14
C ASP A 122 -19.95 43.90 25.78
N ASP A 123 -20.05 43.37 27.00
CA ASP A 123 -21.25 43.55 27.86
C ASP A 123 -21.19 44.97 28.47
N GLY A 124 -21.19 45.98 27.60
CA GLY A 124 -21.37 47.38 27.96
C GLY A 124 -22.85 47.71 28.04
N CYS A 125 -23.50 47.30 29.13
CA CYS A 125 -24.84 47.77 29.48
C CYS A 125 -24.78 49.25 29.93
N PRO A 126 -25.61 50.16 29.37
CA PRO A 126 -26.18 51.19 30.22
C PRO A 126 -27.67 51.44 29.96
N PHE A 127 -28.45 51.17 31.02
CA PHE A 127 -29.66 51.84 31.51
C PHE A 127 -30.81 52.21 30.55
#